data_AF-A0A2N5A3L6-F1
#
_entry.id   AF-A0A2N5A3L6-F1
#
_cell.length_a   1.000
_cell.length_b   1.000
_cell.length_c   1.000
_cell.angle_alpha   90.00
_cell.angle_beta   90.00
_cell.angle_gamma   90.00
#
_symmetry.space_group_name_H-M   'P 1'
#
loop_
_entity.id
_entity.type
_entity.pdbx_description
1 polymer ?
#
loop_
_entity_poly.entity_id
_entity_poly.type
_entity_poly.pdbx_seq_one_letter_code
_entity_poly.pdbx_strand_id
1 'polypeptide(L)'
;MAENTVYFPEAFLAQMRAAMPAHLSFDDFIAACQRPLRRSIRVNTLKISVADFLSLVAPYGWQLTPVPWCEEGFWIERDGDDALPLGSTAEHLSGLFYIQEASSMLPVAA
;
A
#
# COMPACT_ATOMS: atom_id res chain seq x y z
N MET A 1 20.95 -6.50 3.50
CA MET A 1 19.48 -6.58 3.59
C MET A 1 19.16 -7.01 5.00
N ALA A 2 18.48 -6.20 5.80
CA ALA A 2 18.13 -6.61 7.16
C ALA A 2 17.02 -7.67 7.07
N GLU A 3 17.33 -8.91 7.44
CA GLU A 3 16.32 -9.95 7.66
C GLU A 3 15.51 -9.54 8.89
N ASN A 4 14.46 -8.73 8.67
CA ASN A 4 13.50 -8.41 9.71
C ASN A 4 12.55 -9.60 9.85
N THR A 5 13.04 -10.68 10.45
CA THR A 5 12.25 -11.89 10.70
C THR A 5 11.22 -11.55 11.75
N VAL A 6 10.00 -11.24 11.30
CA VAL A 6 8.86 -10.96 12.17
C VAL A 6 8.66 -12.16 13.09
N TYR A 7 8.77 -11.93 14.40
CA TYR A 7 8.50 -12.96 15.40
C TYR A 7 6.99 -13.14 15.57
N PHE A 8 6.53 -14.39 15.49
CA PHE A 8 5.15 -14.76 15.74
C PHE A 8 5.05 -15.63 17.01
N PRO A 9 4.28 -15.22 18.03
CA PRO A 9 4.04 -16.05 19.21
C PRO A 9 3.36 -17.37 18.84
N GLU A 10 3.70 -18.47 19.52
CA GLU A 10 3.13 -19.79 19.24
C GLU A 10 1.61 -19.84 19.39
N ALA A 11 1.06 -19.14 20.39
CA ALA A 11 -0.38 -19.01 20.58
C ALA A 11 -1.09 -18.36 19.38
N PHE A 12 -0.46 -17.36 18.74
CA PHE A 12 -0.97 -16.73 17.53
C PHE A 12 -0.96 -17.72 16.36
N LEU A 13 0.15 -18.44 16.17
CA LEU A 13 0.27 -19.45 15.11
C LEU A 13 -0.79 -20.54 15.26
N ALA A 14 -1.01 -21.04 16.47
CA ALA A 14 -2.03 -22.04 16.75
C ALA A 14 -3.45 -21.54 16.42
N GLN A 15 -3.77 -20.31 16.84
CA GLN A 15 -5.08 -19.70 16.54
C GLN A 15 -5.30 -19.50 15.04
N MET A 16 -4.28 -19.00 14.31
CA MET A 16 -4.39 -18.80 12.87
C MET A 16 -4.51 -20.13 12.11
N ARG A 17 -3.76 -21.17 12.49
CA ARG A 17 -3.92 -22.52 11.90
C ARG A 17 -5.34 -23.07 12.08
N ALA A 18 -5.95 -22.83 13.24
CA ALA A 18 -7.31 -23.28 13.51
C ALA A 18 -8.38 -22.49 12.75
N ALA A 19 -8.15 -21.20 12.48
CA ALA A 19 -9.08 -20.32 11.78
C ALA A 19 -8.99 -20.43 10.25
N MET A 20 -7.83 -20.83 9.72
CA MET A 20 -7.61 -20.88 8.28
C MET A 20 -8.39 -22.02 7.60
N PRO A 21 -9.00 -21.78 6.43
CA PRO A 21 -9.60 -22.82 5.62
C PRO A 21 -8.60 -23.91 5.24
N ALA A 22 -9.01 -25.18 5.32
CA ALA A 22 -8.14 -26.34 5.08
C ALA A 22 -7.54 -26.41 3.66
N HIS A 23 -8.10 -25.69 2.69
CA HIS A 23 -7.61 -25.64 1.31
C HIS A 23 -6.51 -24.57 1.08
N LEU A 24 -6.20 -23.74 2.08
CA LEU A 24 -5.17 -22.70 2.00
C LEU A 24 -3.89 -23.14 2.73
N SER A 25 -2.74 -22.76 2.19
CA SER A 25 -1.44 -23.05 2.79
C SER A 25 -1.13 -22.10 3.95
N PHE A 26 -0.84 -22.66 5.13
CA PHE A 26 -0.38 -21.86 6.27
C PHE A 26 1.00 -21.24 6.02
N ASP A 27 1.86 -21.92 5.28
CA ASP A 27 3.19 -21.41 4.95
C ASP A 27 3.10 -20.19 4.02
N ASP A 28 2.12 -20.19 3.10
CA ASP A 28 1.86 -19.03 2.23
C ASP A 28 1.36 -17.82 3.03
N PHE A 29 0.56 -18.05 4.08
CA PHE A 29 0.13 -17.00 5.00
C PHE A 29 1.31 -16.36 5.73
N ILE A 30 2.20 -17.18 6.31
CA ILE A 30 3.41 -16.67 6.98
C ILE A 30 4.32 -15.92 5.99
N ALA A 31 4.53 -16.49 4.81
CA ALA A 31 5.31 -15.86 3.75
C ALA A 31 4.69 -14.51 3.32
N ALA A 32 3.36 -14.39 3.29
CA ALA A 32 2.68 -13.14 2.99
C ALA A 32 2.86 -12.10 4.11
N CYS A 33 2.74 -12.49 5.39
CA CYS A 33 2.96 -11.60 6.53
C CYS A 33 4.40 -11.06 6.63
N GLN A 34 5.37 -11.75 6.04
CA GLN A 34 6.77 -11.35 6.03
C GLN A 34 7.13 -10.46 4.83
N ARG A 35 6.25 -10.31 3.84
CA ARG A 35 6.50 -9.41 2.71
C ARG A 35 6.40 -7.96 3.19
N PRO A 36 7.28 -7.06 2.70
CA PRO A 36 7.11 -5.64 2.91
C PRO A 36 5.74 -5.17 2.41
N LEU A 37 5.12 -4.26 3.16
CA LEU A 37 3.87 -3.64 2.73
C LEU A 37 4.07 -2.92 1.40
N ARG A 38 3.21 -3.23 0.44
CA ARG A 38 3.16 -2.50 -0.83
C ARG A 38 2.62 -1.10 -0.56
N ARG A 39 3.41 -0.08 -0.86
CA ARG A 39 3.03 1.32 -0.65
C ARG A 39 1.88 1.69 -1.57
N SER A 40 0.94 2.49 -1.05
CA SER A 40 -0.20 2.99 -1.81
C SER A 40 -0.56 4.41 -1.38
N ILE A 41 -1.21 5.12 -2.30
CA ILE A 41 -1.70 6.48 -2.13
C ILE A 41 -3.18 6.57 -2.54
N ARG A 42 -3.90 7.54 -1.98
CA ARG A 42 -5.24 7.92 -2.43
C ARG A 42 -5.28 9.40 -2.79
N VAL A 43 -5.69 9.71 -4.02
CA VAL A 43 -5.84 11.08 -4.50
C VAL A 43 -6.97 11.78 -3.72
N ASN A 44 -6.74 13.04 -3.35
CA ASN A 44 -7.75 13.87 -2.72
C ASN A 44 -8.56 14.62 -3.78
N THR A 45 -9.66 14.02 -4.22
CA THR A 45 -10.56 14.58 -5.25
C THR A 45 -11.29 15.86 -4.82
N LEU A 46 -11.21 16.25 -3.53
CA LEU A 46 -11.64 17.57 -3.08
C LEU A 46 -10.67 18.70 -3.50
N LYS A 47 -9.46 18.36 -3.92
CA LYS A 47 -8.41 19.33 -4.30
C LYS A 47 -7.94 19.19 -5.74
N ILE A 48 -7.89 17.98 -6.29
CA ILE A 48 -7.38 17.72 -7.63
C ILE A 48 -8.07 16.50 -8.24
N SER A 49 -8.36 16.53 -9.55
CA SER A 49 -8.87 15.34 -10.24
C SER A 49 -7.79 14.27 -10.36
N VAL A 50 -8.17 13.00 -10.52
CA VAL A 50 -7.21 11.91 -10.74
C VAL A 50 -6.38 12.16 -12.00
N ALA A 51 -6.99 12.63 -13.09
CA ALA A 51 -6.30 12.90 -14.35
C ALA A 51 -5.26 14.03 -14.21
N ASP A 52 -5.62 15.11 -13.52
CA ASP A 52 -4.71 16.23 -13.28
C ASP A 52 -3.57 15.81 -12.34
N PHE A 53 -3.87 14.99 -11.33
CA PHE A 53 -2.86 14.44 -10.42
C PHE A 53 -1.84 13.58 -11.17
N LEU A 54 -2.30 12.65 -12.02
CA LEU A 54 -1.42 11.80 -12.82
C LEU A 54 -0.54 12.63 -13.76
N SER A 55 -1.10 13.69 -14.35
CA SER A 55 -0.34 14.62 -15.20
C SER A 55 0.72 15.40 -14.41
N LEU A 56 0.37 15.85 -13.19
CA LEU A 56 1.25 16.59 -12.30
C LEU A 56 2.46 15.77 -11.85
N VAL A 57 2.25 14.50 -11.48
CA VAL A 57 3.32 13.63 -10.93
C VAL A 57 4.08 12.83 -11.98
N ALA A 58 3.63 12.84 -13.24
CA ALA A 58 4.31 12.15 -14.34
C ALA A 58 5.82 12.46 -14.46
N PRO A 59 6.30 13.71 -14.27
CA PRO A 59 7.73 14.02 -14.32
C PRO A 59 8.58 13.33 -13.23
N TYR A 60 7.96 12.86 -12.13
CA TYR A 60 8.67 12.12 -11.09
C TYR A 60 9.00 10.68 -11.48
N GLY A 61 8.43 10.17 -12.59
CA GLY A 61 8.67 8.80 -13.03
C GLY A 61 8.13 7.73 -12.07
N TRP A 62 7.13 8.06 -11.24
CA TRP A 62 6.49 7.09 -10.37
C TRP A 62 5.70 6.06 -11.18
N GLN A 63 5.81 4.79 -10.79
CA GLN A 63 4.97 3.73 -11.34
C GLN A 63 3.71 3.63 -10.49
N LEU A 64 2.59 4.12 -11.03
CA LEU A 64 1.29 4.11 -10.36
C LEU A 64 0.40 3.02 -10.97
N THR A 65 0.07 2.02 -10.17
CA THR A 65 -0.86 0.94 -10.56
C THR A 65 -2.22 1.17 -9.90
N PRO A 66 -3.34 1.24 -10.64
CA PRO A 66 -4.67 1.46 -10.05
C PRO A 66 -5.06 0.37 -9.05
N VAL A 67 -5.69 0.79 -7.94
CA VAL A 67 -6.33 -0.11 -6.98
C VAL A 67 -7.74 -0.45 -7.50
N PRO A 68 -8.10 -1.73 -7.74
CA PRO A 68 -9.34 -2.09 -8.44
C PRO A 68 -10.64 -1.68 -7.76
N TRP A 69 -10.61 -1.41 -6.45
CA TRP A 69 -11.78 -1.08 -5.63
C TRP A 69 -11.79 0.37 -5.15
N CYS A 70 -10.89 1.22 -5.64
CA CYS A 70 -10.87 2.65 -5.32
C CYS A 70 -10.33 3.41 -6.52
N GLU A 71 -11.20 4.17 -7.20
CA GLU A 71 -10.84 4.92 -8.42
C GLU A 71 -9.74 5.96 -8.18
N GLU A 72 -9.68 6.51 -6.96
CA GLU A 72 -8.65 7.45 -6.52
C GLU A 72 -7.40 6.76 -5.95
N GLY A 73 -7.38 5.44 -5.86
CA GLY A 73 -6.34 4.65 -5.20
C GLY A 73 -5.29 4.11 -6.16
N PHE A 74 -4.02 4.21 -5.78
CA PHE A 74 -2.90 3.68 -6.56
C PHE A 74 -1.87 2.99 -5.66
N TRP A 75 -1.39 1.82 -6.05
CA TRP A 75 -0.09 1.34 -5.59
C TRP A 75 1.01 2.14 -6.27
N ILE A 76 2.04 2.47 -5.50
CA ILE A 76 3.16 3.29 -5.96
C ILE A 76 4.48 2.53 -5.82
N GLU A 77 5.21 2.46 -6.93
CA GLU A 77 6.59 1.99 -7.00
C GLU A 77 7.46 3.15 -7.50
N ARG A 78 8.63 3.32 -6.90
CA ARG A 78 9.56 4.41 -7.19
C ARG A 78 10.96 3.81 -7.39
N ASP A 79 11.65 4.24 -8.43
CA ASP A 79 12.98 3.72 -8.77
C ASP A 79 14.07 4.42 -7.94
N GLY A 80 14.92 3.62 -7.29
CA GLY A 80 16.12 4.10 -6.59
C GLY A 80 15.90 4.60 -5.16
N ASP A 81 17.01 4.78 -4.44
CA ASP A 81 17.06 5.32 -3.08
C ASP A 81 16.64 6.78 -3.11
N ASP A 82 15.33 7.00 -3.16
CA ASP A 82 14.71 8.30 -3.29
C ASP A 82 15.14 9.24 -2.15
N ALA A 83 15.95 10.24 -2.50
CA ALA A 83 16.44 11.25 -1.57
C ALA A 83 15.32 11.99 -0.81
N LEU A 84 14.08 11.97 -1.34
CA LEU A 84 12.91 12.55 -0.70
C LEU A 84 11.85 11.49 -0.34
N PRO A 85 11.55 11.29 0.96
CA PRO A 85 10.43 10.46 1.41
C PRO A 85 9.11 10.91 0.78
N LEU A 86 8.21 9.96 0.47
CA LEU A 86 6.92 10.27 -0.17
C LEU A 86 6.09 11.28 0.64
N GLY A 87 6.14 11.18 1.97
CA GLY A 87 5.44 12.11 2.88
C GLY A 87 6.01 13.53 2.89
N SER A 88 7.18 13.74 2.29
CA SER A 88 7.85 15.05 2.19
C SER A 88 7.67 15.71 0.81
N THR A 89 6.93 15.08 -0.11
CA THR A 89 6.58 15.67 -1.40
C THR A 89 5.64 16.86 -1.22
N ALA A 90 5.73 17.87 -2.09
CA ALA A 90 4.91 19.07 -2.01
C ALA A 90 3.42 18.72 -2.15
N GLU A 91 3.10 17.72 -2.97
CA GLU A 91 1.76 17.21 -3.24
C GLU A 91 1.17 16.54 -1.99
N HIS A 92 1.96 15.78 -1.24
CA HIS A 92 1.52 15.23 0.04
C HIS A 92 1.29 16.33 1.07
N LEU A 93 2.26 17.25 1.23
CA LEU A 93 2.19 18.33 2.21
C LEU A 93 1.06 19.34 1.93
N SER A 94 0.72 19.54 0.65
CA SER A 94 -0.44 20.33 0.23
C SER A 94 -1.76 19.55 0.27
N GLY A 95 -1.70 18.25 0.59
CA GLY A 95 -2.85 17.37 0.77
C GLY A 95 -3.54 16.96 -0.53
N LEU A 96 -2.81 16.94 -1.65
CA LEU A 96 -3.32 16.46 -2.95
C LEU A 96 -3.49 14.93 -2.96
N PHE A 97 -2.78 14.22 -2.10
CA PHE A 97 -2.98 12.79 -1.88
C PHE A 97 -2.65 12.40 -0.43
N TYR A 98 -3.09 11.22 -0.03
CA TYR A 98 -2.79 10.59 1.25
C TYR A 98 -1.97 9.33 1.06
N ILE A 99 -0.99 9.06 1.93
CA ILE A 99 -0.37 7.74 2.03
C ILE A 99 -1.31 6.86 2.85
N GLN A 100 -1.89 5.85 2.22
CA GLN A 100 -2.94 5.02 2.82
C GLN A 100 -2.84 3.60 2.26
N GLU A 101 -2.97 2.58 3.11
CA GLU A 101 -2.97 1.19 2.68
C GLU A 101 -4.19 0.86 1.80
N ALA A 102 -3.99 0.14 0.70
CA ALA A 102 -5.06 -0.17 -0.25
C ALA A 102 -6.23 -0.93 0.40
N SER A 103 -5.94 -1.79 1.39
CA SER A 103 -6.95 -2.53 2.15
C SER A 103 -7.91 -1.61 2.91
N SER A 104 -7.43 -0.47 3.45
CA SER A 104 -8.28 0.49 4.17
C SER A 104 -9.18 1.32 3.26
N MET A 105 -9.03 1.21 1.93
CA MET A 105 -9.89 1.89 0.96
C MET A 105 -11.18 1.11 0.68
N LEU A 106 -11.23 -0.20 1.00
CA LEU A 106 -12.40 -1.05 0.79
C LEU A 106 -13.68 -0.57 1.53
N PRO A 107 -13.65 -0.16 2.81
CA PRO A 107 -14.87 0.18 3.54
C PRO A 107 -15.56 1.47 3.08
N VAL A 108 -14.85 2.32 2.31
CA VAL A 108 -15.37 3.61 1.85
C VAL A 108 -16.09 3.49 0.51
N ALA A 109 -15.90 2.39 -0.21
CA ALA A 109 -16.50 2.12 -1.51
C ALA A 109 -17.77 1.23 -1.44
N ALA A 110 -18.13 0.72 -0.25
CA ALA A 110 -19.26 -0.17 -0.02
C ALA A 110 -20.51 0.56 0.48
#